data_AF-A0A077MCQ3-F1
#
_entry.id   AF-A0A077MCQ3-F1
#
_cell.length_a   1.000
_cell.length_b   1.000
_cell.length_c   1.000
_cell.angle_alpha   90.00
_cell.angle_beta   90.00
_cell.angle_gamma   90.00
#
_symmetry.space_group_name_H-M   'P 1'
#
loop_
_entity.id
_entity.type
_entity.pdbx_description
1 polymer ?
#
loop_
_entity_poly.entity_id
_entity_poly.type
_entity_poly.pdbx_seq_one_letter_code
_entity_poly.pdbx_strand_id
1 'polypeptide(L)'
;MLSAELDIPEQTIGASYGDALLGAIGTGLVPPDTDWTRIATTIEPDVRTRELYDALYADYLALYPATRDQMHRLARMQEAALAD
;
A
#
# COMPACT_ATOMS: atom_id res chain seq x y z
N MET A 1 3.78 -10.99 2.11
CA MET A 1 4.44 -10.24 1.01
C MET A 1 3.54 -10.33 -0.22
N LEU A 2 3.43 -9.27 -1.04
CA LEU A 2 2.75 -9.39 -2.34
C LEU A 2 3.50 -10.43 -3.18
N SER A 3 2.80 -11.48 -3.61
CA SER A 3 3.35 -12.53 -4.50
C SER A 3 3.24 -12.16 -5.97
N ALA A 4 2.98 -10.89 -6.26
CA ALA A 4 2.80 -10.34 -7.60
C ALA A 4 3.90 -9.33 -7.88
N GLU A 5 4.24 -9.22 -9.15
CA GLU A 5 5.10 -8.18 -9.72
C GLU A 5 4.60 -6.79 -9.31
N LEU A 6 5.53 -5.90 -8.97
CA LEU A 6 5.23 -4.54 -8.57
C LEU A 6 5.93 -3.55 -9.52
N ASP A 7 5.12 -2.84 -10.30
CA ASP A 7 5.58 -1.74 -11.13
C ASP A 7 5.63 -0.43 -10.34
N ILE A 8 6.77 0.26 -10.45
CA ILE A 8 7.02 1.57 -9.88
C ILE A 8 7.05 2.59 -11.02
N PRO A 9 6.09 3.53 -11.08
CA PRO A 9 6.06 4.54 -12.12
C PRO A 9 7.17 5.59 -11.91
N GLU A 10 7.64 6.18 -13.00
CA GLU A 10 8.61 7.29 -12.99
C GLU A 10 8.02 8.55 -12.32
N GLN A 11 6.73 8.79 -12.54
CA GLN A 11 5.99 9.89 -11.91
C GLN A 11 5.16 9.37 -10.74
N THR A 12 5.43 9.89 -9.54
CA THR A 12 4.73 9.48 -8.30
C THR A 12 3.55 10.39 -7.94
N ILE A 13 3.38 11.52 -8.65
CA ILE A 13 2.24 12.44 -8.50
C ILE A 13 1.13 12.04 -9.48
N GLY A 14 0.54 10.86 -9.28
CA GLY A 14 -0.37 10.26 -10.24
C GLY A 14 -1.62 11.08 -10.56
N ALA A 15 -2.24 11.72 -9.55
CA ALA A 15 -3.48 12.47 -9.74
C ALA A 15 -3.31 13.67 -10.68
N SER A 16 -2.36 14.56 -10.39
CA SER A 16 -2.12 15.75 -11.22
C SER A 16 -1.58 15.40 -12.62
N TYR A 17 -0.83 14.30 -12.74
CA TYR A 17 -0.33 13.83 -14.03
C TYR A 17 -1.45 13.29 -14.92
N GLY A 18 -2.42 12.58 -14.31
CA GLY A 18 -3.64 12.13 -14.97
C GLY A 18 -4.54 13.30 -15.39
N ASP A 19 -4.71 14.31 -14.54
CA ASP A 19 -5.48 15.51 -14.87
C ASP A 19 -4.91 16.25 -16.10
N ALA A 20 -3.58 16.36 -16.16
CA ALA A 20 -2.89 16.96 -17.30
C ALA A 20 -3.09 16.16 -18.59
N LEU A 21 -3.01 14.83 -18.54
CA LEU A 21 -3.28 13.95 -19.68
C LEU A 21 -4.73 14.08 -20.15
N LEU A 22 -5.67 14.09 -19.20
CA LEU A 22 -7.09 14.26 -19.50
C LEU A 22 -7.38 15.60 -20.18
N GLY A 23 -6.76 16.69 -19.71
CA GLY A 23 -6.84 18.00 -20.34
C GLY A 23 -6.23 18.03 -21.75
N ALA A 24 -5.08 17.38 -21.95
CA ALA A 24 -4.44 17.27 -23.26
C ALA A 24 -5.29 16.49 -24.27
N ILE A 25 -5.94 15.40 -23.84
CA ILE A 25 -6.90 14.64 -24.67
C ILE A 25 -8.12 15.51 -25.00
N GLY A 26 -8.71 16.17 -24.00
CA GLY A 26 -9.91 17.00 -24.17
C GLY A 26 -9.69 18.22 -25.08
N THR A 27 -8.45 18.70 -25.19
CA THR A 27 -8.06 19.80 -26.09
C THR A 27 -7.56 19.32 -27.46
N GLY A 28 -7.48 18.01 -27.70
CA GLY A 28 -6.97 17.42 -28.94
C GLY A 28 -5.45 17.56 -29.12
N LEU A 29 -4.71 17.92 -28.06
CA LEU A 29 -3.25 18.01 -28.09
C LEU A 29 -2.60 16.63 -28.25
N VAL A 30 -3.26 15.59 -27.74
CA VAL A 30 -2.85 14.19 -27.88
C VAL A 30 -4.05 13.29 -28.20
N PRO A 31 -3.86 12.14 -28.86
CA PRO A 31 -4.90 11.14 -29.09
C PRO A 31 -5.48 10.54 -27.78
N PRO A 32 -6.74 10.07 -27.76
CA PRO A 32 -7.36 9.48 -26.57
C PRO A 32 -6.71 8.20 -26.04
N ASP A 33 -5.97 7.48 -26.87
CA ASP A 33 -5.21 6.28 -26.51
C ASP A 33 -3.80 6.58 -25.99
N THR A 34 -3.45 7.86 -25.82
CA THR A 34 -2.16 8.28 -25.27
C THR A 34 -2.04 7.84 -23.82
N ASP A 35 -0.98 7.10 -23.51
CA ASP A 35 -0.55 6.79 -22.15
C ASP A 35 0.79 7.47 -21.87
N TRP A 36 0.83 8.30 -20.83
CA TRP A 36 2.05 8.94 -20.34
C TRP A 36 2.74 8.13 -19.24
N THR A 37 2.14 7.04 -18.80
CA THR A 37 2.70 6.18 -17.76
C THR A 37 3.99 5.56 -18.26
N ARG A 38 5.09 5.84 -17.54
CA ARG A 38 6.38 5.20 -17.76
C ARG A 38 6.76 4.45 -16.50
N ILE A 39 7.07 3.17 -16.65
CA ILE A 39 7.56 2.35 -15.56
C ILE A 39 9.05 2.61 -15.40
N ALA A 40 9.45 3.06 -14.21
CA ALA A 40 10.85 3.28 -13.88
C ALA A 40 11.53 2.00 -13.40
N THR A 41 10.80 1.16 -12.67
CA THR A 41 11.34 -0.09 -12.13
C THR A 41 10.22 -1.08 -11.91
N THR A 42 10.49 -2.34 -12.22
CA THR A 42 9.62 -3.48 -11.93
C THR A 42 10.33 -4.34 -10.88
N ILE A 43 9.64 -4.65 -9.78
CA ILE A 43 10.15 -5.52 -8.72
C ILE A 43 9.51 -6.90 -8.85
N GLU A 44 10.36 -7.89 -9.10
CA GLU A 44 9.98 -9.30 -9.20
C GLU A 44 9.97 -9.98 -7.82
N PRO A 45 8.93 -10.78 -7.50
CA PRO A 45 8.92 -11.58 -6.28
C PRO A 45 10.04 -12.61 -6.25
N ASP A 46 10.84 -12.64 -5.17
CA ASP A 46 11.81 -13.71 -4.94
C ASP A 46 11.13 -14.94 -4.32
N VAL A 47 10.92 -15.96 -5.15
CA VAL A 47 10.30 -17.24 -4.75
C VAL A 47 11.00 -17.92 -3.57
N ARG A 48 12.31 -17.68 -3.37
CA ARG A 48 13.09 -18.28 -2.27
C ARG A 48 12.68 -17.73 -0.90
N THR A 49 12.07 -16.55 -0.87
CA THR A 49 11.64 -15.88 0.37
C THR A 49 10.18 -16.11 0.69
N ARG A 50 9.42 -16.77 -0.19
CA ARG A 50 7.97 -16.91 -0.07
C ARG A 50 7.55 -17.59 1.24
N GLU A 51 8.10 -18.76 1.54
CA GLU A 51 7.75 -19.52 2.74
C GLU A 51 8.06 -18.73 4.02
N LEU A 52 9.19 -18.01 4.04
CA LEU A 52 9.57 -17.15 5.15
C LEU A 52 8.52 -16.05 5.38
N TYR A 53 8.12 -15.35 4.31
CA TYR A 53 7.14 -14.28 4.43
C TYR A 53 5.73 -14.78 4.75
N ASP A 54 5.37 -15.98 4.30
CA ASP A 54 4.09 -16.61 4.66
C ASP A 54 4.05 -16.93 6.16
N ALA A 55 5.13 -17.48 6.72
CA ALA A 55 5.26 -17.72 8.15
C ALA A 55 5.23 -16.41 8.96
N LEU A 56 6.02 -15.41 8.56
CA LEU A 56 6.02 -14.08 9.21
C LEU A 56 4.64 -13.43 9.17
N TYR A 57 3.91 -13.57 8.07
CA TYR A 57 2.57 -13.01 7.93
C TYR A 57 1.57 -13.72 8.85
N ALA A 58 1.65 -15.05 8.96
CA ALA A 58 0.82 -15.82 9.89
C ALA A 58 1.06 -15.40 11.34
N ASP A 59 2.32 -15.26 11.75
CA ASP A 59 2.67 -14.80 13.10
C ASP A 59 2.19 -13.35 13.34
N TYR A 60 2.37 -12.46 12.36
CA TYR A 60 1.89 -11.08 12.45
C TYR A 60 0.37 -11.02 12.64
N LEU A 61 -0.40 -11.85 11.93
CA LEU A 61 -1.85 -11.95 12.11
C LEU A 61 -2.22 -12.50 13.50
N ALA A 62 -1.41 -13.39 14.07
CA ALA A 62 -1.64 -13.97 15.40
C ALA A 62 -1.39 -12.96 16.54
N LEU A 63 -0.54 -11.95 16.33
CA LEU A 63 -0.23 -10.93 17.35
C LEU A 63 -1.47 -10.18 17.82
N TYR A 64 -2.36 -9.78 16.89
CA TYR A 64 -3.55 -9.02 17.26
C TYR A 64 -4.48 -9.80 18.21
N PRO A 65 -5.01 -10.99 17.86
CA PRO A 65 -5.89 -11.72 18.77
C PRO A 65 -5.20 -12.10 20.09
N ALA A 66 -3.88 -12.32 20.08
CA ALA A 66 -3.13 -12.63 21.30
C ALA A 66 -2.97 -11.44 22.27
N THR A 67 -3.07 -10.21 21.79
CA THR A 67 -2.78 -8.99 22.58
C THR A 67 -3.96 -8.05 22.74
N ARG A 68 -4.98 -8.15 21.89
CA ARG A 68 -6.14 -7.25 21.83
C ARG A 68 -6.79 -7.03 23.19
N ASP A 69 -7.05 -8.10 23.94
CA ASP A 69 -7.80 -8.01 25.19
C ASP A 69 -6.99 -7.30 26.29
N GLN A 70 -5.67 -7.52 26.33
CA GLN A 70 -4.74 -6.83 27.20
C GLN A 70 -4.66 -5.35 26.84
N MET A 71 -4.54 -5.02 25.55
CA MET A 71 -4.49 -3.63 25.07
C MET A 71 -5.76 -2.87 25.43
N HIS A 72 -6.95 -3.45 25.19
CA HIS A 72 -8.21 -2.82 25.59
C HIS A 72 -8.36 -2.65 27.10
N ARG A 73 -7.86 -3.62 27.90
CA ARG A 73 -7.87 -3.49 29.37
C ARG A 73 -6.99 -2.33 29.82
N LEU A 74 -5.78 -2.23 29.28
CA LEU A 74 -4.84 -1.16 29.61
C LEU A 74 -5.40 0.21 29.21
N ALA A 75 -6.02 0.32 28.02
CA ALA A 75 -6.68 1.55 27.58
C ALA A 75 -7.78 2.00 28.56
N ARG A 76 -8.68 1.09 28.97
CA ARG A 76 -9.73 1.40 29.97
C ARG A 76 -9.16 1.85 31.32
N MET A 77 -8.05 1.24 31.76
CA MET A 77 -7.39 1.64 33.01
C MET A 77 -6.81 3.05 32.90
N GLN A 78 -6.19 3.39 31.77
CA GLN A 78 -5.68 4.74 31.52
C GLN A 78 -6.80 5.78 31.48
N GLU A 79 -7.92 5.48 30.81
CA GLU A 79 -9.08 6.37 30.74
C GLU A 79 -9.67 6.62 32.13
N ALA A 80 -9.83 5.58 32.94
CA ALA A 80 -10.32 5.72 34.31
C ALA A 80 -9.38 6.58 35.18
N ALA A 81 -8.05 6.39 35.05
CA ALA A 81 -7.06 7.16 35.81
C ALA A 81 -6.98 8.64 35.39
N LEU A 82 -7.44 9.00 34.19
CA LEU A 82 -7.51 10.38 33.71
C LEU A 82 -8.85 11.06 34.01
N ALA A 83 -9.85 10.29 34.44
CA ALA A 83 -11.18 10.79 34.80
C ALA A 83 -11.33 11.12 36.30
N ASP A 84 -10.38 10.67 37.13
CA ASP A 84 -10.17 11.07 38.54
C ASP A 84 -9.26 12.32 38.63
#